data_AF-A0A2R6L2M6-F1
#
_entry.id   AF-A0A2R6L2M6-F1
#
_cell.length_a   1.000
_cell.length_b   1.000
_cell.length_c   1.000
_cell.angle_alpha   90.00
_cell.angle_beta   90.00
_cell.angle_gamma   90.00
#
_symmetry.space_group_name_H-M   'P 1'
#
loop_
_entity.id
_entity.type
_entity.pdbx_description
1 polymer ?
#
loop_
_entity_poly.entity_id
_entity_poly.type
_entity_poly.pdbx_seq_one_letter_code
_entity_poly.pdbx_strand_id
1 'polypeptide(L)'
;ATASETAFTAAPHHRAHTPTYDFGDRDPYEGYGRVNPDAAVDAVARELLDASDVDDDGSASATFEETVGLNIPDDSRAVAGFVRTRGGTLDVSVEFTRYAGGNTGLTRGDPHVDLFVYGAEPGINGEPNVVARAAAVQGSASTSVDVPTAEAGEEPSEETYFVVAKLVNVPGVANGYDVQVNFDLDVGLDAGEIPDVTTEFTAAGSRSDDASVFTAGQTDRVRVTVEDFENAAEVTITDQVPDGWTVEESYGDVESFDPDSGTVTFQGTVSADQVGDNGNVTLTYFAEAPEGADGTGTYTFGPAEAEVVEPDVPGEDSDGKLDGDGTDSFGGTDTNTVVGADTEV
;
A
#
# COMPACT_ATOMS: atom_id res chain seq x y z
N ALA A 1 -13.98 23.09 13.51
CA ALA A 1 -14.93 23.18 12.40
C ALA A 1 -15.86 24.38 12.60
N THR A 2 -15.61 25.49 11.89
CA THR A 2 -16.70 26.44 11.64
C THR A 2 -17.24 26.09 10.25
N ALA A 3 -18.54 25.85 10.19
CA ALA A 3 -19.25 25.41 9.01
C ALA A 3 -19.23 26.52 7.96
N SER A 4 -18.42 26.38 6.92
CA SER A 4 -17.96 27.42 5.99
C SER A 4 -19.03 28.22 5.22
N GLU A 5 -20.32 28.18 5.50
CA GLU A 5 -21.35 28.85 4.67
C GLU A 5 -22.55 29.34 5.50
N THR A 6 -23.08 30.53 5.24
CA THR A 6 -24.38 30.92 5.80
C THR A 6 -25.50 30.43 4.90
N ALA A 7 -26.46 29.69 5.48
CA ALA A 7 -27.66 29.25 4.79
C ALA A 7 -28.39 30.43 4.11
N PHE A 8 -28.81 30.27 2.84
CA PHE A 8 -29.55 31.28 2.07
C PHE A 8 -30.80 31.80 2.78
N THR A 9 -31.37 30.97 3.66
CA THR A 9 -32.52 31.29 4.51
C THR A 9 -32.23 32.39 5.55
N ALA A 10 -30.98 32.83 5.73
CA ALA A 10 -30.55 33.89 6.65
C ALA A 10 -30.69 35.33 6.12
N ALA A 11 -31.03 35.51 4.84
CA ALA A 11 -31.14 36.82 4.19
C ALA A 11 -31.88 37.93 4.99
N PRO A 12 -32.96 37.69 5.76
CA PRO A 12 -33.64 38.75 6.50
C PRO A 12 -32.82 39.39 7.65
N HIS A 13 -31.78 38.70 8.13
CA HIS A 13 -30.98 39.13 9.27
C HIS A 13 -29.69 39.87 8.87
N HIS A 14 -29.23 39.74 7.62
CA HIS A 14 -28.09 40.48 7.10
C HIS A 14 -28.57 41.79 6.46
N ARG A 15 -28.99 42.76 7.28
CA ARG A 15 -29.62 44.03 6.86
C ARG A 15 -28.78 44.91 5.91
N ALA A 16 -27.52 44.57 5.63
CA ALA A 16 -26.62 45.29 4.73
C ALA A 16 -25.78 44.40 3.80
N HIS A 17 -25.89 43.06 3.91
CA HIS A 17 -25.00 42.12 3.24
C HIS A 17 -25.82 40.95 2.70
N THR A 18 -25.71 40.63 1.41
CA THR A 18 -26.40 39.46 0.85
C THR A 18 -25.48 38.27 1.03
N PRO A 19 -25.87 37.20 1.75
CA PRO A 19 -25.09 35.96 1.78
C PRO A 19 -24.88 35.47 0.36
N THR A 20 -23.64 35.19 -0.01
CA THR A 20 -23.30 34.52 -1.26
C THR A 20 -22.97 33.08 -0.92
N TYR A 21 -23.60 32.16 -1.64
CA TYR A 21 -23.19 30.76 -1.61
C TYR A 21 -22.11 30.57 -2.65
N ASP A 22 -20.98 30.05 -2.19
CA ASP A 22 -19.95 29.47 -3.03
C ASP A 22 -19.58 28.14 -2.38
N PHE A 23 -19.69 27.05 -3.15
CA PHE A 23 -19.77 25.71 -2.59
C PHE A 23 -18.42 25.30 -1.97
N GLY A 24 -18.45 25.08 -0.66
CA GLY A 24 -17.33 24.75 0.20
C GLY A 24 -16.29 25.87 0.37
N ASP A 25 -16.62 27.09 -0.01
CA ASP A 25 -15.86 28.28 0.33
C ASP A 25 -16.37 28.88 1.63
N ARG A 26 -15.50 29.59 2.35
CA ARG A 26 -15.86 30.29 3.57
C ARG A 26 -16.75 31.50 3.28
N ASP A 27 -17.96 31.54 3.83
CA ASP A 27 -18.78 32.73 3.79
C ASP A 27 -18.04 33.86 4.52
N PRO A 28 -17.78 35.00 3.86
CA PRO A 28 -17.12 36.15 4.48
C PRO A 28 -17.88 36.73 5.70
N TYR A 29 -19.13 36.35 5.90
CA TYR A 29 -19.96 36.70 7.04
C TYR A 29 -20.15 35.56 8.06
N GLU A 30 -19.49 34.42 7.86
CA GLU A 30 -19.43 33.33 8.84
C GLU A 30 -18.86 33.86 10.18
N GLY A 31 -19.58 33.65 11.28
CA GLY A 31 -19.24 34.21 12.60
C GLY A 31 -19.85 35.59 12.90
N TYR A 32 -20.40 36.31 11.90
CA TYR A 32 -21.29 37.45 12.10
C TYR A 32 -22.74 36.96 12.28
N GLY A 33 -22.98 36.08 13.25
CA GLY A 33 -24.29 35.45 13.45
C GLY A 33 -24.27 34.20 14.33
N ARG A 34 -25.29 33.36 14.16
CA ARG A 34 -25.56 32.11 14.89
C ARG A 34 -24.43 31.09 14.65
N VAL A 35 -24.09 30.30 15.67
CA VAL A 35 -23.03 29.28 15.64
C VAL A 35 -23.72 27.91 15.53
N ASN A 36 -23.05 26.82 15.13
CA ASN A 36 -23.60 25.46 15.31
C ASN A 36 -22.80 24.73 16.42
N PRO A 37 -22.90 25.13 17.70
CA PRO A 37 -22.23 24.49 18.82
C PRO A 37 -22.52 22.99 18.92
N ASP A 38 -23.75 22.56 18.64
CA ASP A 38 -24.14 21.15 18.73
C ASP A 38 -23.31 20.30 17.75
N ALA A 39 -23.24 20.71 16.48
CA ALA A 39 -22.40 20.03 15.48
C ALA A 39 -20.91 20.07 15.84
N ALA A 40 -20.42 21.15 16.47
CA ALA A 40 -19.03 21.21 16.90
C ALA A 40 -18.72 20.27 18.07
N VAL A 41 -19.69 20.06 18.98
CA VAL A 41 -19.59 19.07 20.07
C VAL A 41 -19.68 17.66 19.50
N ASP A 42 -20.65 17.40 18.61
CA ASP A 42 -20.82 16.08 18.00
C ASP A 42 -19.60 15.67 17.19
N ALA A 43 -18.98 16.58 16.44
CA ALA A 43 -17.76 16.29 15.68
C ALA A 43 -16.64 15.68 16.53
N VAL A 44 -16.56 15.98 17.83
CA VAL A 44 -15.50 15.45 18.73
C VAL A 44 -15.99 14.38 19.71
N ALA A 45 -17.30 14.21 19.85
CA ALA A 45 -17.89 13.32 20.86
C ALA A 45 -18.74 12.18 20.27
N ARG A 46 -19.13 12.29 19.01
CA ARG A 46 -20.02 11.36 18.33
C ARG A 46 -19.25 10.57 17.28
N GLU A 47 -18.97 9.31 17.60
CA GLU A 47 -18.47 8.33 16.65
C GLU A 47 -19.61 7.89 15.73
N LEU A 48 -19.40 8.01 14.43
CA LEU A 48 -20.32 7.55 13.38
C LEU A 48 -19.97 6.13 12.93
N LEU A 49 -18.68 5.82 12.85
CA LEU A 49 -18.20 4.51 12.47
C LEU A 49 -16.81 4.31 13.06
N ASP A 50 -16.62 3.18 13.75
CA ASP A 50 -15.30 2.69 14.12
C ASP A 50 -14.98 1.48 13.23
N ALA A 51 -14.07 1.70 12.28
CA ALA A 51 -13.66 0.72 11.30
C ALA A 51 -12.14 0.50 11.33
N SER A 52 -11.50 0.73 12.48
CA SER A 52 -10.08 0.41 12.70
C SER A 52 -9.82 -1.10 12.60
N ASP A 53 -10.78 -1.91 13.08
CA ASP A 53 -10.62 -3.37 13.24
C ASP A 53 -11.27 -4.18 12.10
N VAL A 54 -11.55 -3.54 10.96
CA VAL A 54 -12.10 -4.25 9.78
C VAL A 54 -10.98 -5.05 9.12
N ASP A 55 -11.23 -6.33 8.81
CA ASP A 55 -10.27 -7.18 8.10
C ASP A 55 -9.95 -6.63 6.70
N ASP A 56 -8.83 -7.06 6.10
CA ASP A 56 -8.52 -6.78 4.69
C ASP A 56 -9.68 -7.18 3.76
N ASP A 57 -9.96 -6.34 2.77
CA ASP A 57 -11.12 -6.44 1.86
C ASP A 57 -12.50 -6.51 2.57
N GLY A 58 -12.52 -6.22 3.87
CA GLY A 58 -13.73 -6.16 4.67
C GLY A 58 -14.51 -4.86 4.44
N SER A 59 -15.75 -4.82 4.96
CA SER A 59 -16.56 -3.60 4.92
C SER A 59 -17.32 -3.38 6.23
N ALA A 60 -17.53 -2.12 6.58
CA ALA A 60 -18.33 -1.69 7.72
C ALA A 60 -19.22 -0.50 7.31
N SER A 61 -20.44 -0.42 7.84
CA SER A 61 -21.34 0.69 7.54
C SER A 61 -22.32 0.98 8.67
N ALA A 62 -22.78 2.23 8.71
CA ALA A 62 -23.78 2.72 9.64
C ALA A 62 -24.70 3.76 8.98
N THR A 63 -25.98 3.74 9.34
CA THR A 63 -27.00 4.69 8.88
C THR A 63 -27.58 5.42 10.08
N PHE A 64 -27.74 6.74 9.95
CA PHE A 64 -28.27 7.62 11.00
C PHE A 64 -29.44 8.45 10.49
N GLU A 65 -30.59 8.37 11.18
CA GLU A 65 -31.72 9.27 10.94
C GLU A 65 -31.46 10.62 11.63
N GLU A 66 -31.29 11.67 10.84
CA GLU A 66 -30.89 12.99 11.31
C GLU A 66 -31.96 14.05 11.13
N THR A 67 -31.84 15.15 11.88
CA THR A 67 -32.75 16.29 11.77
C THR A 67 -32.03 17.62 11.93
N VAL A 68 -32.20 18.49 10.94
CA VAL A 68 -31.76 19.89 10.96
C VAL A 68 -32.96 20.81 10.75
N GLY A 69 -32.91 22.06 11.20
CA GLY A 69 -34.11 22.89 11.12
C GLY A 69 -33.90 24.40 11.07
N LEU A 70 -35.00 25.09 10.78
CA LEU A 70 -35.06 26.55 10.68
C LEU A 70 -35.66 27.22 11.93
N ASN A 71 -36.23 26.43 12.86
CA ASN A 71 -36.92 26.86 14.11
C ASN A 71 -36.46 26.11 15.37
N ILE A 72 -35.43 25.26 15.29
CA ILE A 72 -34.84 24.59 16.46
C ILE A 72 -34.08 25.66 17.29
N PRO A 73 -33.95 25.54 18.64
CA PRO A 73 -33.16 26.45 19.46
C PRO A 73 -31.82 26.80 18.79
N ASP A 74 -31.76 28.06 18.40
CA ASP A 74 -30.80 28.84 17.63
C ASP A 74 -29.77 28.25 16.64
N ASP A 75 -29.42 26.96 16.65
CA ASP A 75 -28.05 26.52 16.29
C ASP A 75 -27.93 25.10 15.66
N SER A 76 -29.02 24.34 15.41
CA SER A 76 -28.92 22.96 14.86
C SER A 76 -29.18 22.91 13.33
N ARG A 77 -28.31 23.55 12.54
CA ARG A 77 -28.36 23.49 11.06
C ARG A 77 -27.34 22.58 10.43
N ALA A 78 -26.54 21.92 11.26
CA ALA A 78 -25.64 20.89 10.83
C ALA A 78 -25.70 19.75 11.84
N VAL A 79 -25.37 18.57 11.37
CA VAL A 79 -25.04 17.40 12.18
C VAL A 79 -23.62 17.00 11.81
N ALA A 80 -22.89 16.46 12.77
CA ALA A 80 -21.53 16.04 12.54
C ALA A 80 -21.21 14.80 13.38
N GLY A 81 -20.08 14.18 13.07
CA GLY A 81 -19.45 13.16 13.88
C GLY A 81 -18.12 12.77 13.26
N PHE A 82 -17.44 11.80 13.86
CA PHE A 82 -16.15 11.33 13.38
C PHE A 82 -16.18 9.85 13.00
N VAL A 83 -15.29 9.48 12.10
CA VAL A 83 -15.03 8.12 11.63
C VAL A 83 -13.58 7.80 11.91
N ARG A 84 -13.33 6.61 12.46
CA ARG A 84 -11.99 6.02 12.54
C ARG A 84 -11.87 4.94 11.49
N THR A 85 -10.78 4.95 10.74
CA THR A 85 -10.54 4.04 9.63
C THR A 85 -9.07 3.65 9.58
N ARG A 86 -8.80 2.43 9.13
CA ARG A 86 -7.47 1.87 8.96
C ARG A 86 -6.86 2.07 7.56
N GLY A 87 -7.58 2.74 6.65
CA GLY A 87 -7.28 2.78 5.21
C GLY A 87 -8.35 2.10 4.35
N GLY A 88 -8.41 2.46 3.06
CA GLY A 88 -9.43 2.00 2.12
C GLY A 88 -10.28 3.12 1.54
N THR A 89 -11.55 2.86 1.24
CA THR A 89 -12.50 3.86 0.68
C THR A 89 -13.57 4.19 1.70
N LEU A 90 -13.60 5.45 2.15
CA LEU A 90 -14.66 5.98 3.01
C LEU A 90 -15.77 6.60 2.15
N ASP A 91 -16.94 5.99 2.14
CA ASP A 91 -18.14 6.48 1.47
C ASP A 91 -19.09 7.16 2.45
N VAL A 92 -19.62 8.31 2.05
CA VAL A 92 -20.59 9.06 2.84
C VAL A 92 -21.72 9.55 1.95
N SER A 93 -22.96 9.39 2.39
CA SER A 93 -24.12 9.92 1.69
C SER A 93 -25.16 10.53 2.61
N VAL A 94 -25.91 11.47 2.04
CA VAL A 94 -27.06 12.10 2.65
C VAL A 94 -28.28 11.88 1.77
N GLU A 95 -29.42 11.49 2.34
CA GLU A 95 -30.68 11.32 1.62
C GLU A 95 -31.85 11.94 2.38
N PHE A 96 -32.47 12.96 1.79
CA PHE A 96 -33.64 13.62 2.33
C PHE A 96 -34.83 12.67 2.38
N THR A 97 -35.42 12.53 3.57
CA THR A 97 -36.57 11.64 3.79
C THR A 97 -37.88 12.41 3.82
N ARG A 98 -37.96 13.49 4.63
CA ARG A 98 -39.18 14.31 4.77
C ARG A 98 -38.98 15.63 5.49
N TYR A 99 -39.91 16.55 5.26
CA TYR A 99 -40.08 17.72 6.11
C TYR A 99 -40.93 17.43 7.36
N ALA A 100 -40.67 18.16 8.44
CA ALA A 100 -41.53 18.22 9.63
C ALA A 100 -41.70 19.68 10.12
N GLY A 101 -42.73 19.93 10.94
CA GLY A 101 -43.05 21.27 11.46
C GLY A 101 -44.32 21.90 10.86
N GLY A 102 -44.78 22.99 11.49
CA GLY A 102 -46.04 23.67 11.15
C GLY A 102 -46.01 24.51 9.88
N ASN A 103 -44.82 24.85 9.36
CA ASN A 103 -44.67 25.66 8.15
C ASN A 103 -44.25 24.87 6.91
N THR A 104 -44.27 23.54 6.96
CA THR A 104 -43.85 22.66 5.86
C THR A 104 -44.65 22.85 4.57
N GLY A 105 -45.93 23.23 4.64
CA GLY A 105 -46.74 23.53 3.45
C GLY A 105 -46.28 24.74 2.62
N LEU A 106 -45.25 25.47 3.06
CA LEU A 106 -44.66 26.61 2.36
C LEU A 106 -43.40 26.24 1.56
N THR A 107 -42.88 25.02 1.72
CA THR A 107 -41.71 24.56 0.98
C THR A 107 -42.01 24.40 -0.52
N ARG A 108 -40.99 24.53 -1.37
CA ARG A 108 -41.11 24.58 -2.84
C ARG A 108 -40.16 23.63 -3.58
N GLY A 109 -39.82 22.51 -2.97
CA GLY A 109 -38.88 21.52 -3.49
C GLY A 109 -38.14 20.84 -2.35
N ASP A 110 -37.16 20.00 -2.69
CA ASP A 110 -36.31 19.32 -1.73
C ASP A 110 -35.28 20.28 -1.11
N PRO A 111 -34.78 19.98 0.11
CA PRO A 111 -33.82 20.85 0.77
C PRO A 111 -32.45 20.72 0.13
N HIS A 112 -31.62 21.74 0.36
CA HIS A 112 -30.21 21.75 0.03
C HIS A 112 -29.41 21.41 1.28
N VAL A 113 -28.80 20.22 1.31
CA VAL A 113 -27.98 19.75 2.45
C VAL A 113 -26.57 19.41 1.96
N ASP A 114 -25.58 20.23 2.29
CA ASP A 114 -24.21 19.96 1.86
C ASP A 114 -23.55 18.94 2.75
N LEU A 115 -22.75 18.08 2.12
CA LEU A 115 -21.97 17.05 2.77
C LEU A 115 -20.49 17.38 2.66
N PHE A 116 -19.78 17.31 3.78
CA PHE A 116 -18.34 17.54 3.85
C PHE A 116 -17.68 16.42 4.65
N VAL A 117 -16.48 16.04 4.20
CA VAL A 117 -15.55 15.20 4.95
C VAL A 117 -14.28 16.01 5.18
N TYR A 118 -13.86 16.11 6.45
CA TYR A 118 -12.66 16.81 6.85
C TYR A 118 -11.62 15.85 7.41
N GLY A 119 -10.34 16.06 7.07
CA GLY A 119 -9.25 15.39 7.77
C GLY A 119 -9.10 15.92 9.20
N ALA A 120 -8.59 15.09 10.12
CA ALA A 120 -8.35 15.50 11.50
C ALA A 120 -7.29 16.60 11.64
N GLU A 121 -6.31 16.63 10.73
CA GLU A 121 -5.26 17.63 10.71
C GLU A 121 -5.72 18.93 10.04
N PRO A 122 -5.77 20.06 10.75
CA PRO A 122 -6.12 21.33 10.15
C PRO A 122 -5.00 21.89 9.28
N GLY A 123 -5.36 22.67 8.28
CA GLY A 123 -4.43 23.40 7.43
C GLY A 123 -3.73 24.56 8.16
N ILE A 124 -2.90 25.30 7.42
CA ILE A 124 -2.18 26.47 7.91
C ILE A 124 -3.17 27.45 8.57
N ASN A 125 -2.82 27.98 9.74
CA ASN A 125 -3.67 28.89 10.54
C ASN A 125 -4.98 28.26 11.06
N GLY A 126 -5.09 26.94 11.13
CA GLY A 126 -6.30 26.27 11.63
C GLY A 126 -7.44 26.23 10.62
N GLU A 127 -7.13 26.40 9.33
CA GLU A 127 -8.11 26.28 8.25
C GLU A 127 -8.65 24.84 8.18
N PRO A 128 -9.98 24.66 7.99
CA PRO A 128 -10.54 23.32 7.82
C PRO A 128 -9.92 22.60 6.63
N ASN A 129 -9.48 21.37 6.84
CA ASN A 129 -8.93 20.52 5.79
C ASN A 129 -10.07 19.70 5.15
N VAL A 130 -10.73 20.26 4.14
CA VAL A 130 -11.78 19.55 3.39
C VAL A 130 -11.13 18.56 2.44
N VAL A 131 -11.34 17.27 2.68
CA VAL A 131 -10.80 16.19 1.82
C VAL A 131 -11.81 15.75 0.76
N ALA A 132 -13.11 15.84 1.06
CA ALA A 132 -14.18 15.58 0.11
C ALA A 132 -15.44 16.39 0.44
N ARG A 133 -16.27 16.64 -0.57
CA ARG A 133 -17.52 17.40 -0.44
C ARG A 133 -18.49 17.11 -1.56
N ALA A 134 -19.79 17.12 -1.27
CA ALA A 134 -20.85 17.03 -2.25
C ALA A 134 -22.05 17.91 -1.88
N ALA A 135 -22.66 18.57 -2.87
CA ALA A 135 -23.79 19.46 -2.67
C ALA A 135 -25.13 18.73 -2.93
N ALA A 136 -25.96 18.51 -1.90
CA ALA A 136 -27.26 17.87 -2.07
C ALA A 136 -28.36 18.86 -2.46
N VAL A 137 -28.22 19.53 -3.60
CA VAL A 137 -29.16 20.59 -4.07
C VAL A 137 -30.59 20.06 -4.27
N GLN A 138 -30.77 18.75 -4.39
CA GLN A 138 -32.04 18.06 -4.60
C GLN A 138 -32.34 17.03 -3.49
N GLY A 139 -31.87 17.29 -2.27
CA GLY A 139 -32.15 16.43 -1.13
C GLY A 139 -31.23 15.21 -0.99
N SER A 140 -30.43 14.83 -1.99
CA SER A 140 -29.42 13.78 -1.83
C SER A 140 -28.07 14.11 -2.45
N ALA A 141 -27.00 13.59 -1.85
CA ALA A 141 -25.63 13.65 -2.33
C ALA A 141 -24.78 12.54 -1.71
N SER A 142 -23.72 12.14 -2.40
CA SER A 142 -22.70 11.24 -1.88
C SER A 142 -21.30 11.72 -2.26
N THR A 143 -20.31 11.33 -1.47
CA THR A 143 -18.89 11.60 -1.71
C THR A 143 -18.05 10.48 -1.12
N SER A 144 -16.85 10.28 -1.67
CA SER A 144 -15.91 9.25 -1.21
C SER A 144 -14.54 9.87 -0.94
N VAL A 145 -13.79 9.25 -0.03
CA VAL A 145 -12.39 9.59 0.28
C VAL A 145 -11.56 8.32 0.17
N ASP A 146 -10.52 8.36 -0.67
CA ASP A 146 -9.46 7.36 -0.67
C ASP A 146 -8.55 7.62 0.53
N VAL A 147 -8.53 6.69 1.48
CA VAL A 147 -7.71 6.73 2.69
C VAL A 147 -6.51 5.81 2.46
N PRO A 148 -5.27 6.32 2.59
CA PRO A 148 -4.08 5.49 2.45
C PRO A 148 -4.15 4.26 3.37
N THR A 149 -3.78 3.10 2.82
CA THR A 149 -3.54 1.88 3.60
C THR A 149 -2.07 1.84 4.02
N ALA A 150 -1.77 1.05 5.06
CA ALA A 150 -0.39 0.78 5.45
C ALA A 150 0.36 0.00 4.36
N GLU A 151 1.68 0.16 4.31
CA GLU A 151 2.57 -0.62 3.45
C GLU A 151 2.82 -2.01 4.07
N ALA A 152 3.46 -2.90 3.30
CA ALA A 152 3.78 -4.25 3.76
C ALA A 152 4.63 -4.22 5.04
N GLY A 153 4.20 -4.98 6.04
CA GLY A 153 4.88 -5.07 7.34
C GLY A 153 4.68 -3.87 8.27
N GLU A 154 3.88 -2.87 7.86
CA GLU A 154 3.48 -1.77 8.73
C GLU A 154 2.13 -2.05 9.42
N GLU A 155 1.97 -1.54 10.64
CA GLU A 155 0.68 -1.58 11.33
C GLU A 155 -0.34 -0.69 10.59
N PRO A 156 -1.64 -1.07 10.54
CA PRO A 156 -2.66 -0.28 9.88
C PRO A 156 -2.69 1.18 10.39
N SER A 157 -2.69 2.14 9.47
CA SER A 157 -2.74 3.56 9.83
C SER A 157 -4.14 3.94 10.33
N GLU A 158 -4.27 4.25 11.61
CA GLU A 158 -5.53 4.78 12.18
C GLU A 158 -5.69 6.27 11.84
N GLU A 159 -6.53 6.56 10.85
CA GLU A 159 -6.90 7.90 10.45
C GLU A 159 -8.28 8.30 11.00
N THR A 160 -8.44 9.59 11.30
CA THR A 160 -9.73 10.15 11.75
C THR A 160 -10.25 11.18 10.77
N TYR A 161 -11.50 11.00 10.34
CA TYR A 161 -12.21 11.94 9.49
C TYR A 161 -13.47 12.47 10.19
N PHE A 162 -13.78 13.75 9.96
CA PHE A 162 -15.02 14.35 10.44
C PHE A 162 -16.02 14.47 9.30
N VAL A 163 -17.21 13.90 9.48
CA VAL A 163 -18.32 14.00 8.54
C VAL A 163 -19.27 15.08 9.02
N VAL A 164 -19.68 15.97 8.12
CA VAL A 164 -20.61 17.07 8.42
C VAL A 164 -21.67 17.16 7.33
N ALA A 165 -22.94 17.05 7.72
CA ALA A 165 -24.08 17.33 6.85
C ALA A 165 -24.77 18.63 7.30
N LYS A 166 -25.01 19.56 6.36
CA LYS A 166 -25.35 20.94 6.67
C LYS A 166 -26.50 21.48 5.83
N LEU A 167 -27.52 22.02 6.49
CA LEU A 167 -28.62 22.71 5.82
C LEU A 167 -28.19 24.06 5.24
N VAL A 168 -28.23 24.16 3.91
CA VAL A 168 -27.95 25.38 3.16
C VAL A 168 -29.23 26.13 2.79
N ASN A 169 -30.26 25.40 2.38
CA ASN A 169 -31.52 26.02 1.93
C ASN A 169 -32.71 25.09 2.11
N VAL A 170 -33.87 25.70 2.36
CA VAL A 170 -35.17 25.05 2.16
C VAL A 170 -35.96 25.94 1.22
N PRO A 171 -36.15 25.55 -0.05
CA PRO A 171 -36.87 26.36 -1.02
C PRO A 171 -38.24 26.79 -0.51
N GLY A 172 -38.56 28.09 -0.59
CA GLY A 172 -39.89 28.61 -0.24
C GLY A 172 -40.07 29.07 1.21
N VAL A 173 -39.12 28.80 2.11
CA VAL A 173 -39.18 29.23 3.51
C VAL A 173 -37.91 29.98 3.92
N ALA A 174 -37.99 30.71 5.04
CA ALA A 174 -36.88 31.49 5.59
C ALA A 174 -36.57 31.06 7.02
N ASN A 175 -35.50 31.58 7.60
CA ASN A 175 -35.19 31.35 9.02
C ASN A 175 -36.33 31.80 9.95
N GLY A 176 -36.53 31.04 11.02
CA GLY A 176 -37.61 31.24 11.99
C GLY A 176 -38.94 30.58 11.59
N TYR A 177 -39.04 30.00 10.39
CA TYR A 177 -40.17 29.16 10.01
C TYR A 177 -40.03 27.79 10.67
N ASP A 178 -41.14 27.26 11.18
CA ASP A 178 -41.23 25.94 11.79
C ASP A 178 -41.13 24.83 10.72
N VAL A 179 -39.92 24.64 10.22
CA VAL A 179 -39.55 23.61 9.24
C VAL A 179 -38.28 22.91 9.72
N GLN A 180 -38.37 21.58 9.73
CA GLN A 180 -37.31 20.63 10.00
C GLN A 180 -37.12 19.76 8.76
N VAL A 181 -35.88 19.44 8.45
CA VAL A 181 -35.44 18.55 7.39
C VAL A 181 -34.95 17.28 8.05
N ASN A 182 -35.61 16.16 7.74
CA ASN A 182 -35.19 14.84 8.17
C ASN A 182 -34.47 14.20 6.98
N PHE A 183 -33.37 13.52 7.24
CA PHE A 183 -32.57 12.84 6.23
C PHE A 183 -31.82 11.67 6.85
N ASP A 184 -31.45 10.71 6.02
CA ASP A 184 -30.57 9.62 6.39
C ASP A 184 -29.13 10.02 6.06
N LEU A 185 -28.22 9.81 7.01
CA LEU A 185 -26.78 9.95 6.85
C LEU A 185 -26.16 8.55 6.88
N ASP A 186 -25.67 8.10 5.73
CA ASP A 186 -24.97 6.82 5.63
C ASP A 186 -23.46 7.07 5.60
N VAL A 187 -22.74 6.20 6.32
CA VAL A 187 -21.28 6.17 6.37
C VAL A 187 -20.86 4.72 6.16
N GLY A 188 -19.99 4.48 5.19
CA GLY A 188 -19.43 3.16 4.88
C GLY A 188 -17.92 3.22 4.72
N LEU A 189 -17.24 2.14 5.09
CA LEU A 189 -15.85 1.91 4.76
C LEU A 189 -15.73 0.57 4.05
N ASP A 190 -15.10 0.56 2.89
CA ASP A 190 -14.53 -0.63 2.28
C ASP A 190 -13.02 -0.60 2.57
N ALA A 191 -12.53 -1.53 3.41
CA ALA A 191 -11.13 -1.59 3.82
C ALA A 191 -10.26 -1.99 2.64
N GLY A 192 -9.12 -1.31 2.45
CA GLY A 192 -8.11 -1.74 1.49
C GLY A 192 -7.28 -2.90 2.04
N GLU A 193 -6.67 -3.64 1.13
CA GLU A 193 -5.71 -4.72 1.41
C GLU A 193 -4.34 -4.13 1.79
N ILE A 194 -3.80 -4.54 2.93
CA ILE A 194 -2.40 -4.31 3.28
C ILE A 194 -1.60 -5.45 2.66
N PRO A 195 -0.62 -5.17 1.78
CA PRO A 195 0.14 -6.22 1.13
C PRO A 195 0.96 -7.04 2.14
N ASP A 196 1.05 -8.35 1.91
CA ASP A 196 1.93 -9.22 2.69
C ASP A 196 3.41 -8.84 2.46
N VAL A 197 4.23 -9.04 3.50
CA VAL A 197 5.69 -8.96 3.35
C VAL A 197 6.14 -10.14 2.51
N THR A 198 6.73 -9.86 1.34
CA THR A 198 7.30 -10.92 0.50
C THR A 198 8.62 -11.40 1.10
N THR A 199 8.74 -12.70 1.31
CA THR A 199 9.95 -13.33 1.87
C THR A 199 10.62 -14.24 0.85
N GLU A 200 10.46 -13.97 -0.45
CA GLU A 200 11.10 -14.75 -1.52
C GLU A 200 12.62 -14.65 -1.41
N PHE A 201 13.30 -15.79 -1.50
CA PHE A 201 14.76 -15.83 -1.51
C PHE A 201 15.29 -15.36 -2.86
N THR A 202 16.26 -14.44 -2.85
CA THR A 202 16.98 -14.01 -4.05
C THR A 202 18.47 -13.99 -3.79
N ALA A 203 19.26 -14.31 -4.81
CA ALA A 203 20.72 -14.30 -4.76
C ALA A 203 21.32 -13.55 -5.95
N ALA A 204 22.37 -12.78 -5.70
CA ALA A 204 23.11 -12.02 -6.70
C ALA A 204 24.59 -12.39 -6.69
N GLY A 205 25.17 -12.40 -7.89
CA GLY A 205 26.58 -12.71 -8.04
C GLY A 205 27.02 -12.86 -9.49
N SER A 206 28.26 -13.28 -9.68
CA SER A 206 28.89 -13.44 -10.98
C SER A 206 29.60 -14.77 -11.12
N ARG A 207 29.69 -15.25 -12.36
CA ARG A 207 30.47 -16.42 -12.76
C ARG A 207 31.51 -15.99 -13.80
N SER A 208 32.71 -16.55 -13.70
CA SER A 208 33.75 -16.35 -14.72
C SER A 208 34.73 -17.51 -14.76
N ASP A 209 35.31 -17.75 -15.92
CA ASP A 209 36.36 -18.72 -16.14
C ASP A 209 37.59 -18.10 -16.83
N ASP A 210 38.65 -18.89 -17.04
CA ASP A 210 39.93 -18.35 -17.51
C ASP A 210 39.97 -18.18 -19.05
N ALA A 211 39.07 -18.81 -19.82
CA ALA A 211 39.01 -18.70 -21.28
C ALA A 211 37.66 -19.18 -21.88
N SER A 212 37.39 -18.79 -23.12
CA SER A 212 36.25 -19.32 -23.91
C SER A 212 36.64 -20.40 -24.93
N VAL A 213 37.94 -20.68 -25.07
CA VAL A 213 38.48 -21.64 -26.02
C VAL A 213 39.61 -22.45 -25.37
N PHE A 214 39.49 -23.77 -25.41
CA PHE A 214 40.39 -24.73 -24.77
C PHE A 214 40.90 -25.79 -25.75
N THR A 215 42.05 -26.37 -25.45
CA THR A 215 42.46 -27.67 -26.00
C THR A 215 41.94 -28.81 -25.12
N ALA A 216 41.78 -30.00 -25.68
CA ALA A 216 41.40 -31.19 -24.92
C ALA A 216 42.39 -31.43 -23.77
N GLY A 217 41.89 -31.83 -22.59
CA GLY A 217 42.70 -32.04 -21.37
C GLY A 217 43.21 -30.74 -20.72
N GLN A 218 42.85 -29.56 -21.24
CA GLN A 218 43.24 -28.31 -20.61
C GLN A 218 42.38 -28.04 -19.37
N THR A 219 43.03 -27.70 -18.26
CA THR A 219 42.33 -27.23 -17.05
C THR A 219 41.81 -25.81 -17.24
N ASP A 220 40.54 -25.63 -16.91
CA ASP A 220 39.87 -24.36 -16.71
C ASP A 220 39.71 -24.06 -15.21
N ARG A 221 39.84 -22.80 -14.84
CA ARG A 221 39.60 -22.34 -13.47
C ARG A 221 38.35 -21.48 -13.47
N VAL A 222 37.32 -21.98 -12.82
CA VAL A 222 36.05 -21.29 -12.63
C VAL A 222 36.04 -20.57 -11.30
N ARG A 223 35.50 -19.35 -11.29
CA ARG A 223 35.20 -18.55 -10.11
C ARG A 223 33.72 -18.23 -10.07
N VAL A 224 33.09 -18.58 -8.97
CA VAL A 224 31.71 -18.24 -8.63
C VAL A 224 31.76 -17.25 -7.48
N THR A 225 31.29 -16.03 -7.71
CA THR A 225 31.29 -14.96 -6.71
C THR A 225 29.86 -14.68 -6.28
N VAL A 226 29.58 -14.87 -4.99
CA VAL A 226 28.35 -14.43 -4.34
C VAL A 226 28.54 -13.00 -3.87
N GLU A 227 27.66 -12.10 -4.30
CA GLU A 227 27.72 -10.67 -4.03
C GLU A 227 26.66 -10.24 -3.01
N ASP A 228 25.47 -10.82 -3.07
CA ASP A 228 24.37 -10.50 -2.14
C ASP A 228 23.32 -11.61 -2.12
N PHE A 229 22.51 -11.66 -1.07
CA PHE A 229 21.26 -12.44 -1.04
C PHE A 229 20.32 -11.92 0.06
N GLU A 230 19.02 -12.11 -0.15
CA GLU A 230 17.97 -11.63 0.76
C GLU A 230 17.27 -12.80 1.47
N ASN A 231 16.67 -12.52 2.65
CA ASN A 231 15.83 -13.44 3.41
C ASN A 231 16.52 -14.74 3.93
N ALA A 232 17.85 -14.77 3.97
CA ALA A 232 18.62 -15.88 4.53
C ALA A 232 19.79 -15.38 5.39
N ALA A 233 20.11 -16.11 6.45
CA ALA A 233 21.32 -15.92 7.24
C ALA A 233 22.51 -16.66 6.62
N GLU A 234 22.27 -17.85 6.06
CA GLU A 234 23.29 -18.70 5.44
C GLU A 234 22.75 -19.45 4.21
N VAL A 235 23.61 -19.63 3.20
CA VAL A 235 23.31 -20.37 1.96
C VAL A 235 24.42 -21.37 1.61
N THR A 236 24.07 -22.46 0.94
CA THR A 236 25.01 -23.33 0.21
C THR A 236 25.05 -22.94 -1.25
N ILE A 237 26.23 -23.10 -1.88
CA ILE A 237 26.42 -22.76 -3.29
C ILE A 237 26.72 -24.01 -4.10
N THR A 238 26.12 -24.11 -5.28
CA THR A 238 26.45 -25.10 -6.31
C THR A 238 26.70 -24.44 -7.66
N ASP A 239 27.37 -25.15 -8.57
CA ASP A 239 27.53 -24.74 -9.96
C ASP A 239 27.38 -25.94 -10.89
N GLN A 240 26.98 -25.67 -12.13
CA GLN A 240 26.74 -26.69 -13.15
C GLN A 240 27.91 -26.82 -14.12
N VAL A 241 28.44 -28.03 -14.24
CA VAL A 241 29.49 -28.41 -15.19
C VAL A 241 28.88 -29.27 -16.30
N PRO A 242 29.19 -29.01 -17.58
CA PRO A 242 28.63 -29.75 -18.69
C PRO A 242 29.23 -31.15 -18.85
N ASP A 243 28.46 -32.07 -19.43
CA ASP A 243 28.88 -33.45 -19.71
C ASP A 243 30.25 -33.55 -20.39
N GLY A 244 31.07 -34.48 -19.91
CA GLY A 244 32.39 -34.78 -20.47
C GLY A 244 33.54 -33.96 -19.86
N TRP A 245 33.24 -32.89 -19.13
CA TRP A 245 34.21 -32.23 -18.27
C TRP A 245 34.33 -32.97 -16.93
N THR A 246 35.52 -32.98 -16.34
CA THR A 246 35.76 -33.54 -15.01
C THR A 246 36.20 -32.45 -14.05
N VAL A 247 35.90 -32.60 -12.75
CA VAL A 247 36.29 -31.62 -11.72
C VAL A 247 37.38 -32.19 -10.84
N GLU A 248 38.39 -31.38 -10.58
CA GLU A 248 39.53 -31.73 -9.74
C GLU A 248 39.25 -31.41 -8.27
N GLU A 249 38.51 -32.30 -7.58
CA GLU A 249 38.06 -32.13 -6.18
C GLU A 249 39.19 -31.92 -5.16
N SER A 250 40.44 -32.24 -5.52
CA SER A 250 41.61 -32.02 -4.65
C SER A 250 42.11 -30.57 -4.63
N TYR A 251 41.55 -29.69 -5.48
CA TYR A 251 41.95 -28.29 -5.61
C TYR A 251 40.74 -27.35 -5.55
N GLY A 252 40.97 -26.12 -5.11
CA GLY A 252 39.90 -25.13 -4.94
C GLY A 252 39.05 -25.39 -3.70
N ASP A 253 37.81 -24.94 -3.76
CA ASP A 253 36.84 -24.90 -2.66
C ASP A 253 35.75 -25.98 -2.80
N VAL A 254 35.96 -27.00 -3.64
CA VAL A 254 35.00 -28.07 -3.91
C VAL A 254 34.89 -29.02 -2.73
N GLU A 255 33.67 -29.33 -2.30
CA GLU A 255 33.38 -30.42 -1.37
C GLU A 255 33.16 -31.73 -2.12
N SER A 256 32.37 -31.68 -3.20
CA SER A 256 32.09 -32.85 -4.03
C SER A 256 31.68 -32.47 -5.46
N PHE A 257 31.89 -33.40 -6.39
CA PHE A 257 31.37 -33.35 -7.75
C PHE A 257 30.57 -34.60 -8.09
N ASP A 258 29.33 -34.43 -8.55
CA ASP A 258 28.50 -35.51 -9.08
C ASP A 258 28.59 -35.55 -10.62
N PRO A 259 29.26 -36.57 -11.21
CA PRO A 259 29.43 -36.66 -12.67
C PRO A 259 28.14 -37.05 -13.41
N ASP A 260 27.12 -37.58 -12.72
CA ASP A 260 25.86 -37.97 -13.36
C ASP A 260 24.93 -36.76 -13.57
N SER A 261 24.96 -35.80 -12.63
CA SER A 261 24.22 -34.54 -12.72
C SER A 261 25.06 -33.38 -13.25
N GLY A 262 26.39 -33.46 -13.15
CA GLY A 262 27.32 -32.37 -13.44
C GLY A 262 27.41 -31.30 -12.35
N THR A 263 26.89 -31.57 -11.16
CA THR A 263 26.80 -30.59 -10.07
C THR A 263 28.08 -30.56 -9.24
N VAL A 264 28.64 -29.35 -9.07
CA VAL A 264 29.72 -29.05 -8.12
C VAL A 264 29.11 -28.46 -6.86
N THR A 265 29.42 -29.03 -5.69
CA THR A 265 29.04 -28.48 -4.39
C THR A 265 30.27 -27.90 -3.71
N PHE A 266 30.19 -26.64 -3.27
CA PHE A 266 31.30 -25.97 -2.57
C PHE A 266 31.30 -26.27 -1.07
N GLN A 267 32.48 -26.19 -0.44
CA GLN A 267 32.65 -26.45 0.98
C GLN A 267 32.03 -25.35 1.85
N GLY A 268 31.17 -25.76 2.78
CA GLY A 268 30.62 -24.90 3.81
C GLY A 268 29.48 -24.00 3.31
N THR A 269 29.17 -22.97 4.10
CA THR A 269 28.09 -22.02 3.82
C THR A 269 28.66 -20.61 3.61
N VAL A 270 27.92 -19.80 2.87
CA VAL A 270 28.13 -18.36 2.76
C VAL A 270 27.11 -17.67 3.65
N SER A 271 27.57 -16.83 4.58
CA SER A 271 26.68 -16.09 5.49
C SER A 271 26.44 -14.66 5.02
N ALA A 272 25.29 -14.08 5.40
CA ALA A 272 24.93 -12.70 5.04
C ALA A 272 26.00 -11.69 5.49
N ASP A 273 26.62 -11.91 6.66
CA ASP A 273 27.74 -11.12 7.18
C ASP A 273 28.98 -11.10 6.28
N GLN A 274 29.14 -12.11 5.40
CA GLN A 274 30.28 -12.20 4.48
C GLN A 274 30.07 -11.43 3.17
N VAL A 275 28.81 -11.23 2.75
CA VAL A 275 28.46 -10.64 1.45
C VAL A 275 27.79 -9.25 1.56
N GLY A 276 27.17 -8.91 2.69
CA GLY A 276 26.49 -7.61 2.88
C GLY A 276 27.40 -6.38 2.75
N ASP A 277 26.81 -5.18 2.69
CA ASP A 277 27.36 -3.81 2.51
C ASP A 277 28.49 -3.59 1.49
N ASN A 278 29.60 -4.35 1.55
CA ASN A 278 30.72 -4.32 0.61
C ASN A 278 31.49 -5.66 0.54
N GLY A 279 30.91 -6.75 1.03
CA GLY A 279 31.49 -8.09 1.02
C GLY A 279 31.28 -8.78 -0.33
N ASN A 280 32.09 -9.80 -0.60
CA ASN A 280 31.76 -10.84 -1.57
C ASN A 280 32.54 -12.10 -1.20
N VAL A 281 31.98 -13.25 -1.54
CA VAL A 281 32.64 -14.54 -1.37
C VAL A 281 32.89 -15.13 -2.74
N THR A 282 34.16 -15.34 -3.08
CA THR A 282 34.56 -15.99 -4.33
C THR A 282 35.01 -17.41 -4.05
N LEU A 283 34.27 -18.36 -4.61
CA LEU A 283 34.52 -19.79 -4.56
C LEU A 283 35.16 -20.21 -5.89
N THR A 284 36.21 -21.03 -5.83
CA THR A 284 37.00 -21.43 -7.01
C THR A 284 37.01 -22.94 -7.17
N TYR A 285 36.82 -23.43 -8.39
CA TYR A 285 37.11 -24.83 -8.74
C TYR A 285 37.85 -24.94 -10.06
N PHE A 286 38.36 -26.15 -10.34
CA PHE A 286 39.11 -26.45 -11.54
C PHE A 286 38.42 -27.60 -12.30
N ALA A 287 38.09 -27.37 -13.57
CA ALA A 287 37.48 -28.35 -14.44
C ALA A 287 38.40 -28.66 -15.61
N GLU A 288 38.53 -29.93 -16.00
CA GLU A 288 39.36 -30.35 -17.12
C GLU A 288 38.51 -30.59 -18.37
N ALA A 289 38.94 -30.01 -19.49
CA ALA A 289 38.28 -30.16 -20.77
C ALA A 289 38.33 -31.62 -21.24
N PRO A 290 37.24 -32.15 -21.84
CA PRO A 290 37.18 -33.53 -22.28
C PRO A 290 38.37 -33.93 -23.16
N GLU A 291 38.91 -35.13 -22.92
CA GLU A 291 40.05 -35.65 -23.67
C GLU A 291 39.65 -36.19 -25.06
N GLY A 292 40.63 -36.22 -25.97
CA GLY A 292 40.50 -36.88 -27.27
C GLY A 292 39.73 -36.10 -28.33
N ALA A 293 39.70 -36.63 -29.56
CA ALA A 293 39.07 -35.97 -30.70
C ALA A 293 37.54 -35.88 -30.57
N ASP A 294 36.93 -36.84 -29.88
CA ASP A 294 35.49 -36.87 -29.62
C ASP A 294 35.07 -35.87 -28.51
N GLY A 295 36.04 -35.33 -27.76
CA GLY A 295 35.85 -34.28 -26.74
C GLY A 295 35.83 -32.86 -27.31
N THR A 296 35.82 -32.70 -28.64
CA THR A 296 35.74 -31.38 -29.28
C THR A 296 34.30 -30.93 -29.43
N GLY A 297 34.02 -29.67 -29.14
CA GLY A 297 32.64 -29.16 -29.15
C GLY A 297 32.46 -27.86 -28.39
N THR A 298 31.19 -27.49 -28.24
CA THR A 298 30.75 -26.35 -27.45
C THR A 298 30.03 -26.86 -26.22
N TYR A 299 30.39 -26.32 -25.07
CA TYR A 299 29.94 -26.73 -23.74
C TYR A 299 29.42 -25.51 -23.00
N THR A 300 28.32 -25.68 -22.25
CA THR A 300 27.72 -24.60 -21.48
C THR A 300 27.85 -24.90 -20.00
N PHE A 301 28.53 -24.02 -19.29
CA PHE A 301 28.63 -24.06 -17.83
C PHE A 301 27.56 -23.18 -17.18
N GLY A 302 27.27 -23.48 -15.92
CA GLY A 302 26.29 -22.78 -15.11
C GLY A 302 24.84 -23.15 -15.41
N PRO A 303 23.87 -22.50 -14.74
CA PRO A 303 24.10 -21.42 -13.78
C PRO A 303 24.70 -21.91 -12.45
N ALA A 304 25.19 -20.96 -11.65
CA ALA A 304 25.41 -21.19 -10.23
C ALA A 304 24.07 -21.06 -9.48
N GLU A 305 23.92 -21.79 -8.39
CA GLU A 305 22.69 -21.80 -7.59
C GLU A 305 23.03 -21.61 -6.12
N ALA A 306 22.23 -20.81 -5.43
CA ALA A 306 22.25 -20.66 -3.98
C ALA A 306 21.01 -21.34 -3.39
N GLU A 307 21.20 -22.12 -2.33
CA GLU A 307 20.13 -22.77 -1.58
C GLU A 307 20.20 -22.34 -0.11
N VAL A 308 19.05 -21.95 0.46
CA VAL A 308 18.96 -21.48 1.84
C VAL A 308 19.22 -22.61 2.83
N VAL A 309 20.14 -22.36 3.77
CA VAL A 309 20.41 -23.24 4.91
C VAL A 309 19.67 -22.75 6.15
N GLU A 310 19.75 -21.44 6.41
CA GLU A 310 19.10 -20.80 7.54
C GLU A 310 18.32 -19.58 7.03
N PRO A 311 16.98 -19.60 7.04
CA PRO A 311 16.17 -18.45 6.64
C PRO A 311 16.27 -17.32 7.66
N ASP A 312 16.23 -16.08 7.17
CA ASP A 312 16.22 -14.85 7.98
C ASP A 312 15.13 -13.92 7.46
N VAL A 313 13.88 -14.26 7.77
CA VAL A 313 12.71 -13.49 7.33
C VAL A 313 12.35 -12.40 8.34
N PRO A 314 11.84 -11.25 7.90
CA PRO A 314 11.38 -10.18 8.79
C PRO A 314 10.35 -10.67 9.82
N GLY A 315 10.36 -10.10 11.02
CA GLY A 315 9.43 -10.50 12.09
C GLY A 315 7.98 -10.08 11.82
N GLU A 316 7.80 -9.20 10.85
CA GLU A 316 6.55 -8.71 10.30
C GLU A 316 5.89 -9.72 9.35
N ASP A 317 6.62 -10.74 8.88
CA ASP A 317 6.04 -11.85 8.14
C ASP A 317 5.15 -12.70 9.06
N SER A 318 3.90 -12.88 8.64
CA SER A 318 2.83 -13.47 9.45
C SER A 318 3.05 -14.96 9.74
N ASP A 319 3.79 -15.66 8.88
CA ASP A 319 3.97 -17.10 8.96
C ASP A 319 5.41 -17.53 9.31
N GLY A 320 6.36 -16.58 9.24
CA GLY A 320 7.75 -16.71 9.63
C GLY A 320 8.54 -17.66 8.72
N LYS A 321 8.19 -17.73 7.43
CA LYS A 321 8.83 -18.63 6.45
C LYS A 321 9.13 -17.90 5.15
N LEU A 322 10.04 -18.49 4.39
CA LEU A 322 10.30 -18.09 3.02
C LEU A 322 9.10 -18.40 2.11
N ASP A 323 8.80 -17.45 1.25
CA ASP A 323 7.99 -17.69 0.07
C ASP A 323 8.83 -18.46 -0.96
N GLY A 324 8.34 -19.64 -1.38
CA GLY A 324 8.99 -20.44 -2.42
C GLY A 324 9.77 -21.66 -1.89
N ASP A 325 10.77 -22.09 -2.65
CA ASP A 325 11.55 -23.30 -2.38
C ASP A 325 12.91 -23.04 -1.71
N GLY A 326 13.29 -21.76 -1.54
CA GLY A 326 14.55 -21.37 -0.93
C GLY A 326 15.76 -21.57 -1.83
N THR A 327 15.57 -21.56 -3.15
CA THR A 327 16.65 -21.64 -4.14
C THR A 327 16.60 -20.48 -5.12
N ASP A 328 17.76 -19.98 -5.54
CA ASP A 328 17.84 -19.00 -6.63
C ASP A 328 19.11 -19.20 -7.47
N SER A 329 18.98 -18.95 -8.77
CA SER A 329 20.07 -19.09 -9.74
C SER A 329 20.74 -17.75 -10.01
N PHE A 330 22.07 -17.70 -9.94
CA PHE A 330 22.84 -16.48 -10.14
C PHE A 330 24.09 -16.74 -11.01
N GLY A 331 24.82 -15.66 -11.34
CA GLY A 331 26.06 -15.74 -12.12
C GLY A 331 25.90 -16.05 -13.61
N GLY A 332 24.75 -16.58 -14.04
CA GLY A 332 24.45 -16.87 -15.44
C GLY A 332 25.21 -18.07 -15.99
N THR A 333 25.20 -18.23 -17.32
CA THR A 333 25.85 -19.34 -18.02
C THR A 333 26.97 -18.87 -18.94
N ASP A 334 28.06 -19.63 -19.01
CA ASP A 334 29.20 -19.38 -19.91
C ASP A 334 29.30 -20.45 -20.99
N THR A 335 29.88 -20.12 -22.15
CA THR A 335 30.02 -21.03 -23.29
C THR A 335 31.48 -21.23 -23.68
N ASN A 336 31.97 -22.45 -23.50
CA ASN A 336 33.37 -22.84 -23.73
C ASN A 336 33.50 -23.78 -24.92
N THR A 337 34.51 -23.55 -25.76
CA THR A 337 34.74 -24.34 -26.98
C THR A 337 36.05 -25.12 -26.89
N VAL A 338 35.99 -26.44 -27.06
CA VAL A 338 37.16 -27.32 -27.12
C VAL A 338 37.51 -27.60 -28.58
N VAL A 339 38.68 -27.13 -29.05
CA VAL A 339 38.99 -27.03 -30.51
C VAL A 339 39.93 -28.11 -31.05
N GLY A 340 40.46 -29.02 -30.24
CA GLY A 340 41.29 -30.13 -30.74
C GLY A 340 41.96 -30.96 -29.65
N ALA A 341 42.36 -32.19 -30.01
CA ALA A 341 43.11 -33.09 -29.15
C ALA A 341 44.50 -32.51 -28.82
N ASP A 342 44.98 -32.69 -27.59
CA ASP A 342 46.38 -32.42 -27.27
C ASP A 342 47.28 -33.23 -28.22
N THR A 343 48.27 -32.57 -28.80
CA THR A 343 49.16 -33.15 -29.81
C THR A 343 50.53 -33.50 -29.24
N GLU A 344 50.77 -33.28 -27.95
CA GLU A 344 52.04 -33.67 -27.31
C GLU A 344 51.92 -35.03 -26.62
N VAL A 345 52.57 -36.05 -27.25
CA VAL A 345 52.90 -37.36 -26.66
C VAL A 345 54.40 -37.43 -26.44
#